data_AF-A0A0A3W365-F1
#
_entry.id   AF-A0A0A3W365-F1
#
_cell.length_a   1.000
_cell.length_b   1.000
_cell.length_c   1.000
_cell.angle_alpha   90.00
_cell.angle_beta   90.00
_cell.angle_gamma   90.00
#
_symmetry.space_group_name_H-M   'P 1'
#
loop_
_entity.id
_entity.type
_entity.pdbx_description
1 polymer ?
#
loop_
_entity_poly.entity_id
_entity_poly.type
_entity_poly.pdbx_seq_one_letter_code
_entity_poly.pdbx_strand_id
1 'polypeptide(L)'
;MFDDEYYPDILVAEVKQHIEHFAKKVSKTGLSEQDIYQFANATVAEINEMKPQFEDLDSSLDDTAADYIAEAMMMVVQEYGYFDIEMEELITNRAW
;
A
#
# COMPACT_ATOMS: atom_id res chain seq x y z
N MET A 1 11.70 0.89 -1.13
CA MET A 1 11.46 0.24 -2.45
C MET A 1 12.32 0.82 -3.56
N PHE A 2 12.19 2.08 -4.01
CA PHE A 2 12.99 2.59 -5.15
C PHE A 2 14.52 2.53 -4.96
N ASP A 3 15.00 2.69 -3.72
CA ASP A 3 16.43 2.60 -3.41
C ASP A 3 16.93 1.16 -3.24
N ASP A 4 16.07 0.16 -3.44
CA ASP A 4 16.39 -1.25 -3.33
C ASP A 4 16.30 -1.91 -4.71
N GLU A 5 17.47 -2.25 -5.26
CA GLU A 5 17.63 -2.82 -6.60
C GLU A 5 16.94 -4.18 -6.79
N TYR A 6 16.51 -4.84 -5.69
CA TYR A 6 15.70 -6.05 -5.77
C TYR A 6 14.33 -5.80 -6.40
N TYR A 7 13.74 -4.62 -6.19
CA TYR A 7 12.41 -4.29 -6.71
C TYR A 7 12.49 -3.50 -8.02
N PRO A 8 11.89 -3.97 -9.13
CA PRO A 8 11.92 -3.27 -10.40
C PRO A 8 11.23 -1.90 -10.32
N ASP A 9 11.93 -0.82 -10.68
CA ASP A 9 11.41 0.57 -10.65
C ASP A 9 10.02 0.73 -11.28
N ILE A 10 9.76 0.01 -12.38
CA ILE A 10 8.49 0.07 -13.09
C ILE A 10 7.32 -0.45 -12.23
N LEU A 11 7.53 -1.52 -11.47
CA LEU A 11 6.53 -2.10 -10.59
C LEU A 11 6.41 -1.30 -9.29
N VAL A 12 7.53 -0.79 -8.77
CA VAL A 12 7.51 0.13 -7.62
C VAL A 12 6.72 1.40 -7.95
N ALA A 13 6.84 1.92 -9.17
CA ALA A 13 6.06 3.06 -9.63
C ALA A 13 4.55 2.75 -9.71
N GLU A 14 4.18 1.53 -10.07
CA GLU A 14 2.78 1.11 -10.11
C GLU A 14 2.20 0.91 -8.69
N VAL A 15 2.94 0.30 -7.76
CA VAL A 15 2.57 0.27 -6.32
C VAL A 15 2.36 1.69 -5.78
N LYS A 16 3.27 2.62 -6.10
CA LYS A 16 3.13 4.04 -5.73
C LYS A 16 1.84 4.65 -6.28
N GLN A 17 1.42 4.33 -7.51
CA GLN A 17 0.16 4.84 -8.06
C GLN A 17 -1.06 4.32 -7.29
N HIS A 18 -1.07 3.05 -6.87
CA HIS A 18 -2.13 2.49 -6.02
C HIS A 18 -2.21 3.22 -4.67
N ILE A 19 -1.07 3.54 -4.06
CA ILE A 19 -1.00 4.31 -2.81
C ILE A 19 -1.42 5.78 -3.01
N GLU A 20 -1.08 6.39 -4.14
CA GLU A 20 -1.57 7.74 -4.48
C GLU A 20 -3.09 7.77 -4.67
N HIS A 21 -3.67 6.70 -5.22
CA HIS A 21 -5.13 6.55 -5.29
C HIS A 21 -5.77 6.37 -3.92
N PHE A 22 -5.13 5.61 -3.03
CA PHE A 22 -5.52 5.54 -1.62
C PHE A 22 -5.50 6.92 -0.96
N ALA A 23 -4.42 7.69 -1.14
CA ALA A 23 -4.29 9.05 -0.59
C ALA A 23 -5.40 9.99 -1.06
N LYS A 24 -5.80 9.94 -2.35
CA LYS A 24 -6.94 10.70 -2.87
C LYS A 24 -8.28 10.30 -2.24
N LYS A 25 -8.43 9.04 -1.79
CA LYS A 25 -9.64 8.60 -1.07
C LYS A 25 -9.62 9.10 0.37
N VAL A 26 -8.47 9.00 1.04
CA VAL A 26 -8.26 9.43 2.44
C VAL A 26 -8.34 10.95 2.60
N SER A 27 -8.02 11.73 1.57
CA SER A 27 -8.09 13.21 1.61
C SER A 27 -9.51 13.78 1.73
N LYS A 28 -10.55 12.93 1.75
CA LYS A 28 -11.94 13.33 1.90
C LYS A 28 -12.25 13.62 3.37
N THR A 29 -13.14 14.57 3.62
CA THR A 29 -13.56 14.93 4.98
C THR A 29 -14.59 13.96 5.54
N GLY A 30 -14.54 13.68 6.85
CA GLY A 30 -15.58 12.95 7.56
C GLY A 30 -15.53 11.42 7.40
N LEU A 31 -14.38 10.88 7.03
CA LEU A 31 -14.16 9.43 7.00
C LEU A 31 -14.05 8.87 8.42
N SER A 32 -14.63 7.70 8.62
CA SER A 32 -14.37 6.85 9.78
C SER A 32 -13.12 5.99 9.56
N GLU A 33 -12.61 5.39 10.64
CA GLU A 33 -11.55 4.37 10.55
C GLU A 33 -11.96 3.21 9.63
N GLN A 34 -13.23 2.79 9.70
CA GLN A 34 -13.76 1.73 8.86
C GLN A 34 -13.71 2.09 7.37
N ASP A 35 -13.97 3.35 7.00
CA ASP A 35 -13.84 3.79 5.61
C ASP A 35 -12.37 3.72 5.14
N ILE A 36 -11.44 4.10 6.02
CA ILE A 36 -10.00 4.02 5.74
C ILE A 36 -9.57 2.57 5.52
N TYR A 37 -9.96 1.65 6.41
CA TYR A 37 -9.64 0.23 6.25
C TYR A 37 -10.28 -0.37 4.99
N GLN A 38 -11.48 0.05 4.60
CA GLN A 38 -12.07 -0.37 3.33
C GLN A 38 -11.26 0.12 2.12
N PHE A 39 -10.79 1.38 2.14
CA PHE A 39 -9.94 1.90 1.09
C PHE A 39 -8.58 1.19 1.04
N ALA A 40 -8.00 0.90 2.21
CA ALA A 40 -6.74 0.21 2.36
C ALA A 40 -6.84 -1.22 1.79
N ASN A 41 -7.86 -1.98 2.21
CA ASN A 41 -8.13 -3.32 1.70
C ASN A 41 -8.31 -3.35 0.17
N ALA A 42 -9.02 -2.37 -0.40
CA ALA A 42 -9.19 -2.28 -1.85
C ALA A 42 -7.84 -2.02 -2.56
N THR A 43 -7.02 -1.13 -2.02
CA THR A 43 -5.68 -0.83 -2.55
C THR A 43 -4.74 -2.02 -2.46
N VAL A 44 -4.71 -2.72 -1.33
CA VAL A 44 -3.89 -3.93 -1.14
C VAL A 44 -4.36 -5.07 -2.03
N ALA A 45 -5.67 -5.19 -2.28
CA ALA A 45 -6.19 -6.16 -3.25
C ALA A 45 -5.69 -5.88 -4.67
N GLU A 46 -5.60 -4.62 -5.09
CA GLU A 46 -5.00 -4.26 -6.39
C GLU A 46 -3.49 -4.59 -6.43
N ILE A 47 -2.77 -4.39 -5.33
CA ILE A 47 -1.34 -4.73 -5.23
C ILE A 47 -1.13 -6.26 -5.22
N ASN A 48 -2.00 -7.04 -4.59
CA ASN A 48 -1.94 -8.51 -4.62
C ASN A 48 -1.89 -9.05 -6.06
N GLU A 49 -2.65 -8.44 -6.98
CA GLU A 49 -2.69 -8.83 -8.39
C GLU A 49 -1.39 -8.52 -9.15
N MET A 50 -0.45 -7.78 -8.54
CA MET A 50 0.86 -7.48 -9.12
C MET A 50 1.90 -8.57 -8.87
N LYS A 51 1.59 -9.59 -8.04
CA LYS A 51 2.54 -10.64 -7.67
C LYS A 51 3.18 -11.34 -8.87
N PRO A 52 2.43 -11.80 -9.90
CA PRO A 52 3.04 -12.44 -11.08
C PRO A 52 4.04 -11.55 -11.81
N GLN A 53 3.81 -10.24 -11.88
CA GLN A 53 4.69 -9.29 -12.56
C GLN A 53 6.03 -9.14 -11.83
N PHE A 54 6.00 -9.17 -10.49
CA PHE A 54 7.23 -9.21 -9.70
C PHE A 54 8.00 -10.51 -9.94
N GLU A 55 7.31 -11.66 -9.93
CA GLU A 55 7.92 -12.97 -10.18
C GLU A 55 8.53 -13.07 -11.59
N ASP A 56 7.87 -12.52 -12.62
CA ASP A 56 8.35 -12.48 -14.00
C ASP A 56 9.65 -11.65 -14.18
N LEU A 57 9.98 -10.80 -13.21
CA LEU A 57 11.18 -9.95 -13.19
C LEU A 57 12.19 -10.37 -12.11
N ASP A 58 12.16 -11.63 -11.68
CA ASP A 58 13.04 -12.20 -10.64
C ASP A 58 12.96 -11.46 -9.28
N SER A 59 11.81 -10.84 -8.99
CA SER A 59 11.50 -10.12 -7.74
C SER A 59 10.31 -10.75 -7.03
N SER A 60 9.96 -10.28 -5.83
CA SER A 60 8.77 -10.71 -5.10
C SER A 60 8.10 -9.57 -4.36
N LEU A 61 6.78 -9.67 -4.14
CA LEU A 61 6.15 -9.01 -3.01
C LEU A 61 6.42 -9.88 -1.78
N ASP A 62 7.38 -9.48 -0.95
CA ASP A 62 7.82 -10.20 0.24
C ASP A 62 7.48 -9.42 1.53
N ASP A 63 7.98 -9.89 2.68
CA ASP A 63 7.75 -9.23 3.97
C ASP A 63 8.34 -7.81 3.98
N THR A 64 9.48 -7.60 3.33
CA THR A 64 10.10 -6.26 3.23
C THR A 64 9.28 -5.33 2.34
N ALA A 65 8.71 -5.81 1.23
CA ALA A 65 7.75 -5.05 0.43
C ALA A 65 6.49 -4.69 1.25
N ALA A 66 5.99 -5.63 2.06
CA ALA A 66 4.85 -5.40 2.92
C ALA A 66 5.12 -4.28 3.95
N ASP A 67 6.29 -4.27 4.57
CA ASP A 67 6.71 -3.21 5.50
C ASP A 67 6.74 -1.84 4.79
N TYR A 68 7.36 -1.75 3.61
CA TYR A 68 7.41 -0.50 2.85
C TYR A 68 6.03 0.01 2.44
N ILE A 69 5.13 -0.88 2.03
CA ILE A 69 3.75 -0.52 1.64
C ILE A 69 2.97 -0.05 2.87
N ALA A 70 3.07 -0.76 4.00
CA ALA A 70 2.41 -0.39 5.24
C ALA A 70 2.87 0.98 5.75
N GLU A 71 4.19 1.23 5.76
CA GLU A 71 4.76 2.52 6.14
C GLU A 71 4.26 3.65 5.24
N ALA A 72 4.23 3.44 3.92
CA ALA A 72 3.74 4.42 2.97
C ALA A 72 2.25 4.73 3.15
N MET A 73 1.41 3.72 3.37
CA MET A 73 0.00 3.92 3.68
C MET A 73 -0.21 4.59 5.04
N MET A 74 0.62 4.27 6.03
CA MET A 74 0.58 4.93 7.34
C MET A 74 0.91 6.42 7.25
N MET A 75 1.92 6.78 6.46
CA MET A 75 2.27 8.20 6.22
C MET A 75 1.09 8.96 5.61
N VAL A 76 0.37 8.35 4.67
CA VAL A 76 -0.83 8.95 4.06
C VAL A 76 -1.92 9.23 5.10
N VAL A 77 -2.29 8.25 5.93
CA VAL A 77 -3.39 8.45 6.90
C VAL A 77 -3.00 9.47 7.99
N GLN A 78 -1.73 9.48 8.41
CA GLN A 78 -1.21 10.46 9.36
C GLN A 78 -1.18 11.88 8.79
N GLU A 79 -0.88 12.05 7.49
CA GLU A 79 -0.91 13.36 6.81
C GLU A 79 -2.30 14.02 6.91
N TYR A 80 -3.37 13.21 6.90
CA TYR A 80 -4.74 13.70 7.03
C TYR A 80 -5.30 13.66 8.46
N GLY A 81 -4.45 13.40 9.46
CA GLY A 81 -4.79 13.50 10.88
C GLY A 81 -5.38 12.24 11.51
N TYR A 82 -5.32 11.10 10.82
CA TYR A 82 -5.80 9.81 11.32
C TYR A 82 -4.67 9.08 12.07
N PHE A 83 -4.43 9.48 13.33
CA PHE A 83 -3.35 8.93 14.15
C PHE A 83 -3.69 7.63 14.88
N ASP A 84 -4.98 7.33 15.04
CA ASP A 84 -5.48 6.14 15.76
C ASP A 84 -5.55 4.88 14.87
N ILE A 85 -5.18 5.00 13.58
CA ILE A 85 -5.15 3.88 12.64
C ILE A 85 -4.04 2.90 12.99
N GLU A 86 -4.35 1.61 12.96
CA GLU A 86 -3.37 0.55 13.16
C GLU A 86 -2.67 0.21 11.83
N MET A 87 -1.34 0.25 11.83
CA MET A 87 -0.53 -0.02 10.63
C MET A 87 -0.75 -1.42 10.08
N GLU A 88 -0.87 -2.43 10.95
CA GLU A 88 -1.10 -3.82 10.55
C GLU A 88 -2.46 -3.99 9.83
N GLU A 89 -3.48 -3.28 10.27
CA GLU A 89 -4.82 -3.32 9.68
C GLU A 89 -4.86 -2.71 8.26
N LEU A 90 -3.93 -1.80 7.92
CA LEU A 90 -3.84 -1.22 6.57
C LEU A 90 -3.47 -2.25 5.50
N ILE A 91 -2.82 -3.35 5.88
CA ILE A 91 -2.35 -4.40 4.96
C ILE A 91 -2.84 -5.79 5.36
N THR A 92 -3.94 -5.88 6.12
CA THR A 92 -4.45 -7.12 6.70
C THR A 92 -4.84 -8.18 5.66
N ASN A 93 -5.29 -7.73 4.48
CA ASN A 93 -5.71 -8.61 3.38
C ASN A 93 -4.61 -8.86 2.32
N ARG A 94 -3.34 -8.61 2.66
CA ARG A 94 -2.22 -9.03 1.80
C ARG A 94 -2.27 -10.54 1.58
N ALA A 95 -2.07 -10.98 0.34
CA ALA A 95 -2.21 -12.37 -0.09
C ALA A 95 -1.01 -12.86 -0.91
N TRP A 96 0.06 -12.06 -0.99
CA TRP A 96 1.31 -12.46 -1.61
C TRP A 96 2.14 -13.38 -0.71
#